data_AF-A0A1Q8LJN5-F1
#
_entry.id   AF-A0A1Q8LJN5-F1
#
_cell.length_a   1.000
_cell.length_b   1.000
_cell.length_c   1.000
_cell.angle_alpha   90.00
_cell.angle_beta   90.00
_cell.angle_gamma   90.00
#
_symmetry.space_group_name_H-M   'P 1'
#
loop_
_entity.id
_entity.type
_entity.pdbx_description
1 polymer ?
#
loop_
_entity_poly.entity_id
_entity_poly.type
_entity_poly.pdbx_seq_one_letter_code
_entity_poly.pdbx_strand_id
1 'polypeptide(L)'
;MSNTGMWIQGQPGIGKSTIVKRLMTGLVAFGFTAVVPGDVKGEYTRLVEHLDGRVWRIGRGLHSLNPLDAGPLRAALAQTSGDEHARLAETIRARRLSLLEALVVIVRRAEISVTERRLLGAALDLCVDGTTVGEEPIIPDVVRILVSPPALLLDIAACDSKLAFRRDARDLVNTLELLCAGAIRGLFDRPSSITADLDTPALSLDISALDDDEDEVVAAAMLSSWAWAAAVIDGSAATGRHRNIFRIQDELWRALRVAPGLVERSDRVTRLGRHRGEISAQVTHSLDDLEALPTEADRAKARGMAQRNGVMVLGGMADKELAAINEISPLTAAEAAMVRAWAAPPTWMTGSTHPGRGRYLIKSGERMGLPVALSLMPSERDLYNTDTAWQPRTGHA
;
A
#
# COMPACT_ATOMS: atom_id res chain seq x y z
N MET A 1 -4.73 -21.24 -11.31
CA MET A 1 -5.59 -20.76 -10.22
C MET A 1 -6.26 -19.47 -10.67
N SER A 2 -7.57 -19.37 -10.43
CA SER A 2 -8.34 -18.14 -10.65
C SER A 2 -7.90 -17.07 -9.65
N ASN A 3 -7.97 -15.82 -10.07
CA ASN A 3 -7.72 -14.60 -9.31
C ASN A 3 -7.98 -14.70 -7.79
N THR A 4 -6.96 -14.40 -6.98
CA THR A 4 -6.93 -14.54 -5.51
C THR A 4 -7.20 -13.23 -4.75
N GLY A 5 -7.49 -12.14 -5.46
CA GLY A 5 -7.86 -10.87 -4.83
C GLY A 5 -9.18 -10.95 -4.06
N MET A 6 -9.22 -10.33 -2.89
CA MET A 6 -10.37 -10.21 -2.00
C MET A 6 -10.73 -8.74 -1.83
N TRP A 7 -12.00 -8.41 -2.04
CA TRP A 7 -12.57 -7.10 -1.70
C TRP A 7 -13.46 -7.22 -0.47
N ILE A 8 -13.15 -6.48 0.60
CA ILE A 8 -13.90 -6.49 1.86
C ILE A 8 -14.55 -5.13 2.06
N GLN A 9 -15.89 -5.10 2.11
CA GLN A 9 -16.65 -3.86 2.22
C GLN A 9 -17.82 -4.00 3.20
N GLY A 10 -18.16 -2.89 3.87
CA GLY A 10 -19.32 -2.79 4.77
C GLY A 10 -19.20 -1.58 5.69
N GLN A 11 -20.29 -1.25 6.37
CA GLN A 11 -20.36 -0.08 7.24
C GLN A 11 -19.31 -0.10 8.37
N PRO A 12 -18.93 1.07 8.93
CA PRO A 12 -18.16 1.15 10.16
C PRO A 12 -18.79 0.29 11.28
N GLY A 13 -17.96 -0.38 12.09
CA GLY A 13 -18.44 -1.19 13.22
C GLY A 13 -18.96 -2.60 12.88
N ILE A 14 -19.10 -2.96 11.59
CA ILE A 14 -19.53 -4.31 11.14
C ILE A 14 -18.49 -5.42 11.43
N GLY A 15 -17.25 -5.04 11.75
CA GLY A 15 -16.15 -5.97 12.02
C GLY A 15 -15.26 -6.30 10.81
N LYS A 16 -15.05 -5.38 9.85
CA LYS A 16 -14.15 -5.60 8.71
C LYS A 16 -12.73 -5.98 9.14
N SER A 17 -12.10 -5.16 9.99
CA SER A 17 -10.77 -5.46 10.53
C SER A 17 -10.76 -6.81 11.26
N THR A 18 -11.86 -7.19 11.93
CA THR A 18 -11.99 -8.47 12.64
C THR A 18 -11.93 -9.68 11.71
N ILE A 19 -12.67 -9.69 10.59
CA ILE A 19 -12.61 -10.82 9.64
C ILE A 19 -11.24 -10.89 8.97
N VAL A 20 -10.61 -9.76 8.66
CA VAL A 20 -9.26 -9.72 8.09
C VAL A 20 -8.22 -10.26 9.08
N LYS A 21 -8.29 -9.87 10.36
CA LYS A 21 -7.44 -10.41 11.43
C LYS A 21 -7.63 -11.92 11.64
N ARG A 22 -8.88 -12.42 11.54
CA ARG A 22 -9.16 -13.86 11.58
C ARG A 22 -8.53 -14.59 10.39
N LEU A 23 -8.66 -14.05 9.18
CA LEU A 23 -8.05 -14.63 7.98
C LEU A 23 -6.52 -14.62 8.08
N MET A 24 -5.93 -13.52 8.54
CA MET A 24 -4.50 -13.38 8.78
C MET A 24 -3.99 -14.46 9.73
N THR A 25 -4.63 -14.60 10.90
CA THR A 25 -4.27 -15.61 11.92
C THR A 25 -4.34 -17.02 11.35
N GLY A 26 -5.44 -17.36 10.66
CA GLY A 26 -5.62 -18.67 10.06
C GLY A 26 -4.60 -18.97 8.96
N LEU A 27 -4.39 -18.03 8.03
CA LEU A 27 -3.46 -18.19 6.91
C LEU A 27 -2.02 -18.32 7.39
N VAL A 28 -1.60 -17.52 8.38
CA VAL A 28 -0.28 -17.65 9.01
C VAL A 28 -0.10 -19.03 9.65
N ALA A 29 -1.11 -19.54 10.35
CA ALA A 29 -1.09 -20.91 10.87
C ALA A 29 -1.00 -21.99 9.77
N PHE A 30 -1.49 -21.70 8.56
CA PHE A 30 -1.32 -22.56 7.37
C PHE A 30 0.01 -22.31 6.62
N GLY A 31 0.94 -21.55 7.20
CA GLY A 31 2.28 -21.32 6.63
C GLY A 31 2.36 -20.15 5.65
N PHE A 32 1.35 -19.30 5.58
CA PHE A 32 1.44 -18.04 4.83
C PHE A 32 2.30 -17.02 5.61
N THR A 33 2.90 -16.09 4.88
CA THR A 33 3.43 -14.85 5.45
C THR A 33 2.41 -13.74 5.30
N ALA A 34 2.03 -13.08 6.40
CA ALA A 34 1.16 -11.90 6.34
C ALA A 34 2.00 -10.63 6.14
N VAL A 35 1.54 -9.73 5.27
CA VAL A 35 2.18 -8.42 5.04
C VAL A 35 1.12 -7.32 5.09
N VAL A 36 1.29 -6.36 6.00
CA VAL A 36 0.44 -5.18 6.18
C VAL A 36 1.22 -3.93 5.80
N PRO A 37 1.28 -3.56 4.51
CA PRO A 37 2.01 -2.38 4.07
C PRO A 37 1.17 -1.11 4.22
N GLY A 38 1.44 -0.36 5.29
CA GLY A 38 0.72 0.87 5.61
C GLY A 38 -0.47 0.62 6.53
N ASP A 39 -0.21 0.15 7.74
CA ASP A 39 -1.20 0.12 8.82
C ASP A 39 -1.44 1.55 9.32
N VAL A 40 -2.41 2.21 8.70
CA VAL A 40 -2.77 3.62 8.91
C VAL A 40 -3.25 3.89 10.34
N LYS A 41 -3.89 2.91 10.98
CA LYS A 41 -4.49 3.07 12.32
C LYS A 41 -3.75 2.29 13.41
N GLY A 42 -2.67 1.59 13.04
CA GLY A 42 -1.92 0.73 13.96
C GLY A 42 -2.72 -0.49 14.45
N GLU A 43 -3.82 -0.84 13.77
CA GLU A 43 -4.77 -1.85 14.23
C GLU A 43 -4.20 -3.28 14.18
N TYR A 44 -3.18 -3.53 13.36
CA TYR A 44 -2.61 -4.85 13.14
C TYR A 44 -1.39 -5.11 14.03
N THR A 45 -0.78 -4.08 14.61
CA THR A 45 0.44 -4.16 15.44
C THR A 45 0.40 -5.28 16.47
N ARG A 46 -0.62 -5.29 17.36
CA ARG A 46 -0.75 -6.31 18.41
C ARG A 46 -0.86 -7.72 17.85
N LEU A 47 -1.55 -7.90 16.72
CA LEU A 47 -1.70 -9.20 16.08
C LEU A 47 -0.39 -9.66 15.44
N VAL A 48 0.32 -8.76 14.76
CA VAL A 48 1.60 -9.06 14.13
C VAL A 48 2.61 -9.51 15.19
N GLU A 49 2.72 -8.79 16.31
CA GLU A 49 3.58 -9.17 17.43
C GLU A 49 3.18 -10.52 18.05
N HIS A 50 1.88 -10.77 18.20
CA HIS A 50 1.36 -12.05 18.71
C HIS A 50 1.69 -13.24 17.81
N LEU A 51 1.81 -13.00 16.50
CA LEU A 51 2.16 -14.01 15.51
C LEU A 51 3.68 -14.17 15.33
N ASP A 52 4.51 -13.70 16.28
CA ASP A 52 5.98 -13.66 16.19
C ASP A 52 6.49 -12.86 14.97
N GLY A 53 5.72 -11.84 14.59
CA GLY A 53 6.01 -10.95 13.48
C GLY A 53 6.88 -9.74 13.84
N ARG A 54 7.08 -8.87 12.86
CA ARG A 54 7.81 -7.61 13.00
C ARG A 54 6.96 -6.42 12.58
N VAL A 55 6.99 -5.39 13.41
CA VAL A 55 6.34 -4.10 13.15
C VAL A 55 7.41 -3.02 13.12
N TRP A 56 7.46 -2.26 12.03
CA TRP A 56 8.25 -1.03 11.96
C TRP A 56 7.32 0.16 11.89
N ARG A 57 7.46 1.06 12.86
CA ARG A 57 6.70 2.31 12.89
C ARG A 57 7.43 3.38 12.10
N ILE A 58 6.85 3.80 10.98
CA ILE A 58 7.34 4.90 10.15
C ILE A 58 6.81 6.22 10.70
N GLY A 59 7.71 7.17 10.94
CA GLY A 59 7.33 8.49 11.41
C GLY A 59 8.51 9.34 11.81
N ARG A 60 8.25 10.59 12.17
CA ARG A 60 9.30 11.57 12.54
C ARG A 60 10.04 11.07 13.80
N GLY A 61 11.35 10.83 13.67
CA GLY A 61 12.17 10.31 14.77
C GLY A 61 11.97 8.83 15.07
N LEU A 62 11.24 8.10 14.21
CA LEU A 62 11.03 6.66 14.29
C LEU A 62 11.83 5.96 13.17
N HIS A 63 11.27 4.92 12.55
CA HIS A 63 11.93 4.24 11.43
C HIS A 63 11.80 5.07 10.14
N SER A 64 12.90 5.09 9.36
CA SER A 64 12.95 5.56 7.97
C SER A 64 12.76 4.42 6.98
N LEU A 65 12.18 4.74 5.82
CA LEU A 65 12.01 3.87 4.68
C LEU A 65 12.53 4.58 3.44
N ASN A 66 13.63 4.11 2.84
CA ASN A 66 14.13 4.70 1.59
C ASN A 66 13.28 4.20 0.41
N PRO A 67 12.59 5.09 -0.34
CA PRO A 67 11.79 4.68 -1.51
C PRO A 67 12.65 4.07 -2.64
N LEU A 68 13.94 4.40 -2.69
CA LEU A 68 14.84 3.90 -3.71
C LEU A 68 15.53 2.58 -3.32
N ASP A 69 15.24 2.04 -2.15
CA ASP A 69 15.83 0.79 -1.66
C ASP A 69 15.21 -0.43 -2.37
N ALA A 70 16.06 -1.30 -2.92
CA ALA A 70 15.64 -2.56 -3.53
C ALA A 70 15.15 -3.61 -2.51
N GLY A 71 15.41 -3.41 -1.22
CA GLY A 71 15.00 -4.30 -0.13
C GLY A 71 15.52 -5.72 -0.33
N PRO A 72 14.69 -6.76 -0.10
CA PRO A 72 15.09 -8.16 -0.29
C PRO A 72 15.52 -8.53 -1.71
N LEU A 73 15.16 -7.73 -2.72
CA LEU A 73 15.61 -7.96 -4.10
C LEU A 73 17.11 -7.74 -4.28
N ARG A 74 17.77 -6.99 -3.39
CA ARG A 74 19.22 -6.82 -3.41
C ARG A 74 19.96 -8.15 -3.26
N ALA A 75 19.52 -8.98 -2.30
CA ALA A 75 20.10 -10.30 -2.08
C ALA A 75 19.85 -11.23 -3.26
N ALA A 76 18.67 -11.13 -3.90
CA ALA A 76 18.38 -11.87 -5.13
C ALA A 76 19.26 -11.41 -6.30
N LEU A 77 19.41 -10.09 -6.49
CA LEU A 77 20.25 -9.52 -7.55
C LEU A 77 21.69 -9.97 -7.44
N ALA A 78 22.25 -9.98 -6.22
CA ALA A 78 23.60 -10.46 -5.94
C ALA A 78 23.83 -11.96 -6.23
N GLN A 79 22.76 -12.76 -6.29
CA GLN A 79 22.81 -14.19 -6.58
C GLN A 79 22.58 -14.52 -8.07
N THR A 80 22.20 -13.52 -8.87
CA THR A 80 21.91 -13.69 -10.31
C THR A 80 23.09 -13.25 -11.18
N SER A 81 23.20 -13.80 -12.39
CA SER A 81 24.20 -13.41 -13.39
C SER A 81 23.60 -13.41 -14.80
N GLY A 82 24.30 -12.81 -15.78
CA GLY A 82 23.88 -12.78 -17.19
C GLY A 82 22.51 -12.12 -17.42
N ASP A 83 21.70 -12.72 -18.29
CA ASP A 83 20.38 -12.20 -18.68
C ASP A 83 19.41 -12.07 -17.50
N GLU A 84 19.48 -12.97 -16.53
CA GLU A 84 18.61 -12.93 -15.35
C GLU A 84 18.94 -11.73 -14.46
N HIS A 85 20.23 -11.46 -14.26
CA HIS A 85 20.70 -10.28 -13.54
C HIS A 85 20.23 -9.00 -14.23
N ALA A 86 20.41 -8.90 -15.55
CA ALA A 86 19.99 -7.73 -16.32
C ALA A 86 18.46 -7.49 -16.20
N ARG A 87 17.65 -8.56 -16.30
CA ARG A 87 16.18 -8.46 -16.14
C ARG A 87 15.76 -8.01 -14.74
N LEU A 88 16.41 -8.54 -13.70
CA LEU A 88 16.11 -8.18 -12.32
C LEU A 88 16.57 -6.74 -12.01
N ALA A 89 17.75 -6.34 -12.49
CA ALA A 89 18.23 -4.96 -12.38
C ALA A 89 17.27 -3.96 -13.04
N GLU A 90 16.80 -4.25 -14.26
CA GLU A 90 15.80 -3.43 -14.95
C GLU A 90 14.47 -3.39 -14.20
N THR A 91 14.05 -4.49 -13.59
CA THR A 91 12.83 -4.53 -12.77
C THR A 91 12.96 -3.61 -11.54
N ILE A 92 14.10 -3.66 -10.85
CA ILE A 92 14.39 -2.79 -9.70
C ILE A 92 14.42 -1.32 -10.15
N ARG A 93 15.13 -1.02 -11.24
CA ARG A 93 15.22 0.32 -11.83
C ARG A 93 13.84 0.90 -12.15
N ALA A 94 13.00 0.13 -12.87
CA ALA A 94 11.67 0.56 -13.26
C ALA A 94 10.77 0.87 -12.05
N ARG A 95 10.92 0.14 -10.95
CA ARG A 95 10.18 0.37 -9.70
C ARG A 95 10.64 1.62 -8.98
N ARG A 96 11.95 1.77 -8.79
CA ARG A 96 12.55 2.98 -8.18
C ARG A 96 12.08 4.22 -8.93
N LEU A 97 12.16 4.22 -10.25
CA LEU A 97 11.71 5.35 -11.07
C LEU A 97 10.19 5.57 -10.93
N SER A 98 9.38 4.51 -11.02
CA SER A 98 7.92 4.64 -10.89
C SER A 98 7.49 5.21 -9.54
N LEU A 99 8.13 4.80 -8.45
CA LEU A 99 7.86 5.33 -7.11
C LEU A 99 8.35 6.77 -6.97
N LEU A 100 9.56 7.09 -7.45
CA LEU A 100 10.09 8.45 -7.41
C LEU A 100 9.20 9.43 -8.20
N GLU A 101 8.73 9.04 -9.38
CA GLU A 101 7.76 9.81 -10.15
C GLU A 101 6.45 10.02 -9.38
N ALA A 102 5.95 8.99 -8.70
CA ALA A 102 4.71 9.10 -7.93
C ALA A 102 4.87 10.04 -6.73
N LEU A 103 6.01 10.01 -6.04
CA LEU A 103 6.31 10.92 -4.93
C LEU A 103 6.42 12.37 -5.40
N VAL A 104 7.03 12.63 -6.56
CA VAL A 104 7.08 13.96 -7.18
C VAL A 104 5.67 14.46 -7.49
N VAL A 105 4.80 13.61 -8.05
CA VAL A 105 3.40 13.97 -8.37
C VAL A 105 2.59 14.26 -7.10
N ILE A 106 2.79 13.51 -6.02
CA ILE A 106 2.12 13.75 -4.73
C ILE A 106 2.48 15.14 -4.20
N VAL A 107 3.77 15.43 -4.04
CA VAL A 107 4.22 16.68 -3.41
C VAL A 107 3.98 17.89 -4.31
N ARG A 108 4.07 17.73 -5.63
CA ARG A 108 3.79 18.82 -6.57
C ARG A 108 2.29 19.04 -6.81
N ARG A 109 1.47 18.01 -6.60
CA ARG A 109 0.07 17.92 -7.07
C ARG A 109 -0.10 18.17 -8.58
N ALA A 110 0.92 17.85 -9.37
CA ALA A 110 0.89 18.03 -10.81
C ALA A 110 1.68 16.93 -11.53
N GLU A 111 1.33 16.71 -12.80
CA GLU A 111 2.03 15.77 -13.66
C GLU A 111 3.48 16.20 -13.93
N ILE A 112 4.32 15.20 -14.17
CA ILE A 112 5.71 15.42 -14.59
C ILE A 112 5.79 15.46 -16.12
N SER A 113 6.65 16.35 -16.64
CA SER A 113 6.91 16.43 -18.07
C SER A 113 7.74 15.24 -18.58
N VAL A 114 7.73 15.04 -19.90
CA VAL A 114 8.57 14.01 -20.56
C VAL A 114 10.05 14.26 -20.27
N THR A 115 10.48 15.52 -20.29
CA THR A 115 11.86 15.90 -19.99
C THR A 115 12.21 15.58 -18.54
N GLU A 116 11.36 15.95 -17.58
CA GLU A 116 11.59 15.63 -16.16
C GLU A 116 11.66 14.13 -15.90
N ARG A 117 10.78 13.34 -16.53
CA ARG A 117 10.84 11.87 -16.47
C ARG A 117 12.18 11.32 -16.98
N ARG A 118 12.68 11.84 -18.10
CA ARG A 118 14.00 11.45 -18.65
C ARG A 118 15.14 11.86 -17.72
N LEU A 119 15.06 13.05 -17.13
CA LEU A 119 16.05 13.54 -16.17
C LEU A 119 16.08 12.71 -14.89
N LEU A 120 14.91 12.37 -14.32
CA LEU A 120 14.79 11.50 -13.16
C LEU A 120 15.38 10.11 -13.43
N GLY A 121 15.07 9.52 -14.59
CA GLY A 121 15.61 8.23 -14.99
C GLY A 121 17.14 8.26 -15.10
N ALA A 122 17.70 9.22 -15.83
CA ALA A 122 19.14 9.33 -15.99
C ALA A 122 19.88 9.69 -14.69
N ALA A 123 19.29 10.56 -13.84
CA ALA A 123 19.87 10.89 -12.55
C ALA A 123 19.86 9.68 -11.60
N LEU A 124 18.77 8.90 -11.58
CA LEU A 124 18.71 7.67 -10.80
C LEU A 124 19.76 6.65 -11.25
N ASP A 125 19.95 6.48 -12.55
CA ASP A 125 20.97 5.55 -13.09
C ASP A 125 22.37 5.96 -12.66
N LEU A 126 22.69 7.25 -12.79
CA LEU A 126 23.97 7.80 -12.33
C LEU A 126 24.17 7.66 -10.81
N CYS A 127 23.10 7.72 -10.01
CA CYS A 127 23.19 7.43 -8.58
C CYS A 127 23.55 5.96 -8.36
N VAL A 128 22.86 5.03 -9.02
CA VAL A 128 23.11 3.59 -8.88
C VAL A 128 24.53 3.23 -9.33
N ASP A 129 24.98 3.75 -10.47
CA ASP A 129 26.34 3.52 -10.98
C ASP A 129 27.42 4.09 -10.05
N GLY A 130 27.09 5.16 -9.30
CA GLY A 130 27.97 5.79 -8.33
C GLY A 130 27.93 5.18 -6.92
N THR A 131 26.96 4.31 -6.61
CA THR A 131 26.88 3.66 -5.29
C THR A 131 27.96 2.60 -5.11
N THR A 132 28.51 2.49 -3.90
CA THR A 132 29.42 1.40 -3.58
C THR A 132 28.64 0.09 -3.40
N VAL A 133 29.34 -1.05 -3.53
CA VAL A 133 28.71 -2.37 -3.38
C VAL A 133 28.05 -2.48 -2.00
N GLY A 134 26.73 -2.62 -2.00
CA GLY A 134 25.94 -2.78 -0.78
C GLY A 134 25.24 -1.51 -0.28
N GLU A 135 25.50 -0.35 -0.90
CA GLU A 135 24.75 0.88 -0.68
C GLU A 135 23.57 0.99 -1.65
N GLU A 136 22.53 1.69 -1.21
CA GLU A 136 21.33 1.98 -1.99
C GLU A 136 21.24 3.51 -2.18
N PRO A 137 20.88 4.00 -3.38
CA PRO A 137 20.75 5.43 -3.60
C PRO A 137 19.62 6.01 -2.74
N ILE A 138 19.74 7.26 -2.30
CA ILE A 138 18.66 7.98 -1.59
C ILE A 138 18.22 9.21 -2.41
N ILE A 139 17.03 9.75 -2.14
CA ILE A 139 16.50 10.91 -2.87
C ILE A 139 17.48 12.11 -2.87
N PRO A 140 18.19 12.43 -1.76
CA PRO A 140 19.24 13.45 -1.78
C PRO A 140 20.37 13.23 -2.79
N ASP A 141 20.69 11.98 -3.15
CA ASP A 141 21.69 11.69 -4.19
C ASP A 141 21.19 12.12 -5.57
N VAL A 142 19.90 11.86 -5.87
CA VAL A 142 19.26 12.29 -7.12
C VAL A 142 19.24 13.82 -7.21
N VAL A 143 18.90 14.49 -6.11
CA VAL A 143 18.95 15.96 -6.01
C VAL A 143 20.37 16.47 -6.29
N ARG A 144 21.39 15.86 -5.68
CA ARG A 144 22.79 16.25 -5.87
C ARG A 144 23.21 16.20 -7.34
N ILE A 145 22.80 15.15 -8.06
CA ILE A 145 23.07 15.01 -9.49
C ILE A 145 22.35 16.08 -10.30
N LEU A 146 21.09 16.39 -10.00
CA LEU A 146 20.33 17.43 -10.71
C LEU A 146 20.85 18.85 -10.42
N VAL A 147 21.35 19.12 -9.21
CA VAL A 147 21.94 20.43 -8.85
C VAL A 147 23.32 20.63 -9.51
N SER A 148 24.08 19.55 -9.67
CA SER A 148 25.39 19.53 -10.33
C SER A 148 25.39 18.60 -11.55
N PRO A 149 24.66 18.96 -12.62
CA PRO A 149 24.37 18.05 -13.72
C PRO A 149 25.64 17.74 -14.56
N PRO A 150 25.89 16.46 -14.88
CA PRO A 150 26.85 16.08 -15.91
C PRO A 150 26.31 16.41 -17.31
N ALA A 151 27.18 16.36 -18.33
CA ALA A 151 26.85 16.71 -19.72
C ALA A 151 25.61 15.96 -20.26
N LEU A 152 25.48 14.68 -19.91
CA LEU A 152 24.33 13.85 -20.27
C LEU A 152 22.97 14.50 -19.91
N LEU A 153 22.86 15.13 -18.74
CA LEU A 153 21.60 15.75 -18.33
C LEU A 153 21.33 17.05 -19.09
N LEU A 154 22.37 17.79 -19.47
CA LEU A 154 22.24 18.97 -20.34
C LEU A 154 21.72 18.54 -21.72
N ASP A 155 22.26 17.45 -22.29
CA ASP A 155 21.83 16.92 -23.58
C ASP A 155 20.36 16.47 -23.54
N ILE A 156 19.94 15.78 -22.47
CA ILE A 156 18.53 15.38 -22.28
C ILE A 156 17.59 16.59 -22.23
N ALA A 157 18.02 17.66 -21.55
CA ALA A 157 17.26 18.90 -21.42
C ALA A 157 17.42 19.85 -22.63
N ALA A 158 18.20 19.47 -23.64
CA ALA A 158 18.56 20.31 -24.79
C ALA A 158 19.08 21.71 -24.35
N CYS A 159 19.96 21.74 -23.35
CA CYS A 159 20.49 22.96 -22.76
C CYS A 159 21.97 23.16 -23.08
N ASP A 160 22.34 24.31 -23.64
CA ASP A 160 23.74 24.65 -23.99
C ASP A 160 24.60 25.04 -22.77
N SER A 161 24.00 25.21 -21.59
CA SER A 161 24.73 25.60 -20.39
C SER A 161 24.07 25.10 -19.10
N LYS A 162 24.88 24.99 -18.03
CA LYS A 162 24.39 24.67 -16.68
C LYS A 162 23.40 25.72 -16.15
N LEU A 163 23.52 26.98 -16.57
CA LEU A 163 22.59 28.03 -16.15
C LEU A 163 21.20 27.83 -16.77
N ALA A 164 21.15 27.51 -18.08
CA ALA A 164 19.90 27.16 -18.76
C ALA A 164 19.25 25.93 -18.11
N PHE A 165 20.03 24.87 -17.89
CA PHE A 165 19.56 23.67 -17.20
C PHE A 165 18.96 23.99 -15.82
N ARG A 166 19.65 24.77 -14.98
CA ARG A 166 19.15 25.13 -13.64
C ARG A 166 17.86 25.93 -13.66
N ARG A 167 17.62 26.72 -14.72
CA ARG A 167 16.35 27.42 -14.89
C ARG A 167 15.24 26.44 -15.25
N ASP A 168 15.50 25.54 -16.19
CA ASP A 168 14.49 24.65 -16.76
C ASP A 168 14.17 23.46 -15.82
N ALA A 169 15.14 23.00 -15.04
CA ALA A 169 14.98 21.93 -14.04
C ALA A 169 14.58 22.46 -12.64
N ARG A 170 14.42 23.77 -12.46
CA ARG A 170 14.20 24.42 -11.15
C ARG A 170 13.03 23.80 -10.40
N ASP A 171 11.90 23.62 -11.06
CA ASP A 171 10.68 23.13 -10.42
C ASP A 171 10.82 21.66 -10.00
N LEU A 172 11.54 20.85 -10.78
CA LEU A 172 11.87 19.47 -10.41
C LEU A 172 12.77 19.42 -9.18
N VAL A 173 13.85 20.20 -9.19
CA VAL A 173 14.80 20.27 -8.07
C VAL A 173 14.10 20.74 -6.80
N ASN A 174 13.31 21.82 -6.87
CA ASN A 174 12.57 22.33 -5.71
C ASN A 174 11.55 21.30 -5.17
N THR A 175 10.90 20.54 -6.06
CA THR A 175 9.96 19.48 -5.63
C THR A 175 10.70 18.37 -4.88
N LEU A 176 11.86 17.92 -5.39
CA LEU A 176 12.66 16.89 -4.75
C LEU A 176 13.31 17.40 -3.45
N GLU A 177 13.74 18.66 -3.40
CA GLU A 177 14.20 19.29 -2.17
C GLU A 177 13.09 19.40 -1.12
N LEU A 178 11.84 19.66 -1.53
CA LEU A 178 10.69 19.65 -0.63
C LEU A 178 10.41 18.26 -0.05
N LEU A 179 10.61 17.19 -0.83
CA LEU A 179 10.58 15.82 -0.32
C LEU A 179 11.65 15.59 0.78
N CYS A 180 12.80 16.28 0.71
CA CYS A 180 13.89 16.09 1.68
C CYS A 180 13.81 17.04 2.89
N ALA A 181 13.30 18.26 2.71
CA ALA A 181 13.33 19.32 3.72
C ALA A 181 11.95 19.65 4.32
N GLY A 182 10.86 19.22 3.68
CA GLY A 182 9.48 19.53 4.04
C GLY A 182 8.89 18.64 5.12
N ALA A 183 7.56 18.47 5.08
CA ALA A 183 6.79 17.73 6.08
C ALA A 183 7.25 16.26 6.25
N ILE A 184 7.87 15.67 5.23
CA ILE A 184 8.34 14.28 5.22
C ILE A 184 9.84 14.13 5.50
N ARG A 185 10.53 15.19 5.91
CA ARG A 185 11.96 15.16 6.24
C ARG A 185 12.27 14.06 7.26
N GLY A 186 13.29 13.26 6.96
CA GLY A 186 13.74 12.16 7.81
C GLY A 186 13.02 10.82 7.59
N LEU A 187 11.90 10.80 6.85
CA LEU A 187 11.15 9.57 6.59
C LEU A 187 11.68 8.83 5.36
N PHE A 188 11.88 9.55 4.26
CA PHE A 188 12.17 8.98 2.92
C PHE A 188 13.48 9.45 2.29
N ASP A 189 14.23 10.33 2.98
CA ASP A 189 15.44 10.99 2.50
C ASP A 189 16.73 10.40 3.10
N ARG A 190 16.64 9.21 3.71
CA ARG A 190 17.74 8.52 4.40
C ARG A 190 17.71 7.03 4.09
N PRO A 191 18.81 6.29 4.32
CA PRO A 191 18.79 4.83 4.23
C PRO A 191 17.64 4.22 5.04
N SER A 192 17.09 3.12 4.53
CA SER A 192 16.06 2.36 5.27
C SER A 192 16.64 1.89 6.60
N SER A 193 15.88 2.12 7.67
CA SER A 193 16.16 1.54 8.99
C SER A 193 15.44 0.20 9.20
N ILE A 194 14.65 -0.22 8.22
CA ILE A 194 13.84 -1.43 8.25
C ILE A 194 14.51 -2.55 7.45
N THR A 195 14.33 -3.79 7.87
CA THR A 195 14.88 -4.97 7.18
C THR A 195 13.84 -6.08 7.16
N ALA A 196 13.51 -6.59 5.98
CA ALA A 196 12.57 -7.71 5.87
C ALA A 196 13.33 -9.04 5.92
N ASP A 197 13.24 -9.73 7.05
CA ASP A 197 13.53 -11.16 7.10
C ASP A 197 12.35 -11.92 6.46
N LEU A 198 12.64 -12.55 5.32
CA LEU A 198 11.66 -13.31 4.53
C LEU A 198 11.10 -14.53 5.27
N ASP A 199 11.74 -14.93 6.37
CA ASP A 199 11.27 -16.06 7.19
C ASP A 199 10.29 -15.64 8.31
N THR A 200 10.09 -14.34 8.50
CA THR A 200 9.14 -13.77 9.46
C THR A 200 7.69 -14.11 9.07
N PRO A 201 6.86 -14.63 10.00
CA PRO A 201 5.47 -15.02 9.72
C PRO A 201 4.53 -13.85 9.44
N ALA A 202 4.77 -12.68 10.04
CA ALA A 202 3.97 -11.49 9.84
C ALA A 202 4.83 -10.21 9.82
N LEU A 203 4.57 -9.33 8.87
CA LEU A 203 5.30 -8.09 8.67
C LEU A 203 4.32 -6.92 8.58
N SER A 204 4.56 -5.83 9.29
CA SER A 204 3.75 -4.62 9.20
C SER A 204 4.61 -3.36 9.19
N LEU A 205 4.24 -2.44 8.27
CA LEU A 205 4.68 -1.06 8.31
C LEU A 205 3.57 -0.23 8.93
N ASP A 206 3.73 0.09 10.21
CA ASP A 206 2.83 0.94 10.97
C ASP A 206 3.10 2.41 10.60
N ILE A 207 2.10 3.06 10.00
CA ILE A 207 2.16 4.47 9.63
C ILE A 207 1.19 5.33 10.45
N SER A 208 0.66 4.79 11.56
CA SER A 208 -0.28 5.48 12.44
C SER A 208 0.29 6.74 13.10
N ALA A 209 1.61 6.83 13.22
CA ALA A 209 2.28 8.05 13.66
C ALA A 209 2.10 9.23 12.68
N LEU A 210 1.61 8.97 11.47
CA LEU A 210 1.34 9.94 10.40
C LEU A 210 -0.16 10.15 10.16
N ASP A 211 -1.04 9.51 10.93
CA ASP A 211 -2.49 9.51 10.64
C ASP A 211 -3.09 10.93 10.60
N ASP A 212 -2.58 11.80 11.49
CA ASP A 212 -2.94 13.22 11.64
C ASP A 212 -2.08 14.18 10.79
N ASP A 213 -1.09 13.69 10.03
CA ASP A 213 -0.31 14.51 9.10
C ASP A 213 -1.11 14.87 7.84
N GLU A 214 -0.57 15.77 7.02
CA GLU A 214 -1.16 16.13 5.73
C GLU A 214 -1.33 14.91 4.81
N ASP A 215 -2.41 14.90 4.02
CA ASP A 215 -2.76 13.78 3.12
C ASP A 215 -1.60 13.36 2.20
N GLU A 216 -0.75 14.31 1.76
CA GLU A 216 0.45 14.02 0.96
C GLU A 216 1.49 13.18 1.69
N VAL A 217 1.70 13.43 2.98
CA VAL A 217 2.64 12.67 3.82
C VAL A 217 2.14 11.23 3.94
N VAL A 218 0.85 11.06 4.23
CA VAL A 218 0.20 9.75 4.35
C VAL A 218 0.27 9.01 3.01
N ALA A 219 -0.05 9.68 1.89
CA ALA A 219 0.01 9.07 0.56
C ALA A 219 1.44 8.63 0.18
N ALA A 220 2.44 9.46 0.45
CA ALA A 220 3.85 9.12 0.22
C ALA A 220 4.28 7.90 1.06
N ALA A 221 3.86 7.84 2.33
CA ALA A 221 4.12 6.72 3.22
C ALA A 221 3.45 5.43 2.75
N MET A 222 2.18 5.50 2.34
CA MET A 222 1.44 4.37 1.83
C MET A 222 2.06 3.82 0.53
N LEU A 223 2.35 4.67 -0.46
CA LEU A 223 2.98 4.23 -1.71
C LEU A 223 4.36 3.60 -1.47
N SER A 224 5.18 4.21 -0.61
CA SER A 224 6.49 3.68 -0.27
C SER A 224 6.38 2.34 0.46
N SER A 225 5.42 2.20 1.38
CA SER A 225 5.14 0.96 2.09
C SER A 225 4.67 -0.16 1.16
N TRP A 226 3.83 0.19 0.17
CA TRP A 226 3.36 -0.76 -0.84
C TRP A 226 4.49 -1.22 -1.77
N ALA A 227 5.36 -0.30 -2.19
CA ALA A 227 6.55 -0.64 -2.97
C ALA A 227 7.48 -1.57 -2.21
N TRP A 228 7.71 -1.30 -0.92
CA TRP A 228 8.48 -2.16 -0.05
C TRP A 228 7.87 -3.57 0.05
N ALA A 229 6.56 -3.68 0.29
CA ALA A 229 5.91 -4.99 0.32
C ALA A 229 6.00 -5.74 -1.01
N ALA A 230 5.89 -5.03 -2.14
CA ALA A 230 6.09 -5.64 -3.45
C ALA A 230 7.52 -6.18 -3.60
N ALA A 231 8.53 -5.47 -3.10
CA ALA A 231 9.92 -5.94 -3.06
C ALA A 231 10.11 -7.16 -2.13
N VAL A 232 9.43 -7.19 -0.98
CA VAL A 232 9.43 -8.36 -0.06
C VAL A 232 8.85 -9.60 -0.75
N ILE A 233 7.67 -9.47 -1.34
CA ILE A 233 6.97 -10.56 -2.05
C ILE A 233 7.86 -11.12 -3.15
N ASP A 234 8.47 -10.22 -3.92
CA ASP A 234 9.29 -10.63 -5.06
C ASP A 234 10.64 -11.20 -4.65
N GLY A 235 11.27 -10.67 -3.60
CA GLY A 235 12.50 -11.21 -3.05
C GLY A 235 12.30 -12.62 -2.49
N SER A 236 11.15 -12.89 -1.87
CA SER A 236 10.78 -14.25 -1.47
C SER A 236 10.73 -15.19 -2.67
N ALA A 237 10.02 -14.80 -3.73
CA ALA A 237 9.92 -15.60 -4.95
C ALA A 237 11.28 -15.82 -5.64
N ALA A 238 12.12 -14.78 -5.71
CA ALA A 238 13.42 -14.82 -6.38
C ALA A 238 14.47 -15.65 -5.62
N THR A 239 14.36 -15.75 -4.30
CA THR A 239 15.28 -16.58 -3.47
C THR A 239 14.81 -18.02 -3.30
N GLY A 240 13.80 -18.47 -4.07
CA GLY A 240 13.23 -19.83 -3.99
C GLY A 240 12.41 -20.08 -2.72
N ARG A 241 12.13 -19.04 -1.92
CA ARG A 241 11.27 -19.11 -0.74
C ARG A 241 9.81 -18.98 -1.18
N HIS A 242 9.18 -20.10 -1.50
CA HIS A 242 7.79 -20.16 -1.95
C HIS A 242 6.78 -20.20 -0.80
N ARG A 243 6.80 -19.21 0.11
CA ARG A 243 5.67 -19.02 1.02
C ARG A 243 4.57 -18.26 0.29
N ASN A 244 3.33 -18.71 0.47
CA ASN A 244 2.19 -17.92 0.02
C ASN A 244 2.07 -16.66 0.89
N ILE A 245 1.61 -15.56 0.30
CA ILE A 245 1.58 -14.28 0.99
C ILE A 245 0.14 -13.80 1.12
N PHE A 246 -0.23 -13.33 2.31
CA PHE A 246 -1.48 -12.62 2.55
C PHE A 246 -1.19 -11.13 2.73
N ARG A 247 -1.46 -10.33 1.69
CA ARG A 247 -1.23 -8.88 1.70
C ARG A 247 -2.52 -8.15 2.07
N ILE A 248 -2.47 -7.34 3.12
CA ILE A 248 -3.63 -6.56 3.60
C ILE A 248 -3.45 -5.10 3.21
N GLN A 249 -4.38 -4.56 2.43
CA GLN A 249 -4.41 -3.15 2.00
C GLN A 249 -5.64 -2.49 2.61
N ASP A 250 -5.43 -1.85 3.75
CA ASP A 250 -6.45 -1.08 4.45
C ASP A 250 -6.41 0.38 4.02
N GLU A 251 -7.58 1.02 3.96
CA GLU A 251 -7.75 2.44 3.64
C GLU A 251 -7.01 2.91 2.37
N LEU A 252 -6.83 2.04 1.37
CA LEU A 252 -5.99 2.31 0.20
C LEU A 252 -6.41 3.59 -0.56
N TRP A 253 -7.69 3.92 -0.52
CA TRP A 253 -8.28 5.09 -1.16
C TRP A 253 -7.70 6.42 -0.63
N ARG A 254 -7.20 6.46 0.61
CA ARG A 254 -6.59 7.66 1.21
C ARG A 254 -5.39 8.14 0.40
N ALA A 255 -4.53 7.22 -0.05
CA ALA A 255 -3.39 7.58 -0.90
C ALA A 255 -3.85 7.95 -2.31
N LEU A 256 -4.84 7.23 -2.85
CA LEU A 256 -5.26 7.38 -4.25
C LEU A 256 -5.92 8.73 -4.55
N ARG A 257 -6.57 9.36 -3.57
CA ARG A 257 -7.28 10.64 -3.76
C ARG A 257 -6.38 11.88 -3.84
N VAL A 258 -5.11 11.77 -3.46
CA VAL A 258 -4.24 12.94 -3.23
C VAL A 258 -3.84 13.64 -4.52
N ALA A 259 -3.56 12.89 -5.59
CA ALA A 259 -3.16 13.46 -6.87
C ALA A 259 -3.72 12.66 -8.05
N PRO A 260 -3.95 13.30 -9.21
CA PRO A 260 -4.34 12.62 -10.44
C PRO A 260 -3.37 11.50 -10.84
N GLY A 261 -3.90 10.41 -11.38
CA GLY A 261 -3.13 9.30 -11.93
C GLY A 261 -2.48 8.39 -10.88
N LEU A 262 -2.72 8.60 -9.58
CA LEU A 262 -2.16 7.76 -8.52
C LEU A 262 -2.68 6.33 -8.54
N VAL A 263 -3.89 6.09 -9.08
CA VAL A 263 -4.43 4.72 -9.23
C VAL A 263 -3.55 3.89 -10.16
N GLU A 264 -3.16 4.46 -11.30
CA GLU A 264 -2.28 3.76 -12.26
C GLU A 264 -0.85 3.61 -11.73
N ARG A 265 -0.33 4.64 -11.06
CA ARG A 265 1.01 4.59 -10.46
C ARG A 265 1.07 3.56 -9.33
N SER A 266 0.05 3.50 -8.49
CA SER A 266 -0.09 2.49 -7.45
C SER A 266 -0.17 1.08 -8.04
N ASP A 267 -0.98 0.87 -9.09
CA ASP A 267 -1.02 -0.41 -9.81
C ASP A 267 0.37 -0.79 -10.33
N ARG A 268 1.11 0.15 -10.95
CA ARG A 268 2.47 -0.10 -11.45
C ARG A 268 3.49 -0.44 -10.34
N VAL A 269 3.42 0.25 -9.21
CA VAL A 269 4.28 0.02 -8.03
C VAL A 269 3.99 -1.34 -7.40
N THR A 270 2.72 -1.73 -7.34
CA THR A 270 2.25 -2.94 -6.65
C THR A 270 2.03 -4.14 -7.58
N ARG A 271 2.30 -3.98 -8.89
CA ARG A 271 2.13 -5.04 -9.86
C ARG A 271 3.15 -6.14 -9.64
N LEU A 272 2.63 -7.30 -9.27
CA LEU A 272 3.38 -8.51 -9.02
C LEU A 272 3.26 -9.47 -10.20
N GLY A 273 4.22 -10.38 -10.34
CA GLY A 273 4.12 -11.49 -11.28
C GLY A 273 2.93 -12.38 -10.92
N ARG A 274 1.97 -12.57 -11.84
CA ARG A 274 0.67 -13.27 -11.65
C ARG A 274 0.75 -14.74 -11.18
N HIS A 275 1.95 -15.27 -10.90
CA HIS A 275 2.21 -16.67 -10.56
C HIS A 275 2.71 -16.87 -9.11
N ARG A 276 2.66 -15.85 -8.25
CA ARG A 276 3.47 -15.79 -7.01
C ARG A 276 2.76 -16.15 -5.70
N GLY A 277 1.65 -16.89 -5.73
CA GLY A 277 1.03 -17.41 -4.49
C GLY A 277 0.56 -16.32 -3.51
N GLU A 278 0.12 -15.17 -4.03
CA GLU A 278 -0.34 -14.04 -3.23
C GLU A 278 -1.87 -14.02 -3.15
N ILE A 279 -2.41 -13.75 -1.96
CA ILE A 279 -3.78 -13.32 -1.71
C ILE A 279 -3.71 -11.86 -1.29
N SER A 280 -4.41 -10.97 -2.00
CA SER A 280 -4.53 -9.57 -1.62
C SER A 280 -5.90 -9.31 -1.02
N ALA A 281 -5.96 -8.67 0.13
CA ALA A 281 -7.20 -8.25 0.80
C ALA A 281 -7.28 -6.73 0.80
N GLN A 282 -8.22 -6.18 0.03
CA GLN A 282 -8.50 -4.75 -0.04
C GLN A 282 -9.70 -4.45 0.85
N VAL A 283 -9.49 -3.64 1.89
CA VAL A 283 -10.52 -3.30 2.88
C VAL A 283 -10.98 -1.87 2.62
N THR A 284 -12.29 -1.68 2.45
CA THR A 284 -12.87 -0.35 2.27
C THR A 284 -14.17 -0.20 3.06
N HIS A 285 -14.56 1.05 3.33
CA HIS A 285 -15.87 1.36 3.88
C HIS A 285 -16.93 1.40 2.77
N SER A 286 -16.62 2.08 1.67
CA SER A 286 -17.54 2.24 0.56
C SER A 286 -16.83 2.26 -0.80
N LEU A 287 -17.62 2.11 -1.87
CA LEU A 287 -17.17 2.46 -3.22
C LEU A 287 -17.20 3.98 -3.43
N ASP A 288 -17.99 4.72 -2.64
CA ASP A 288 -18.02 6.18 -2.66
C ASP A 288 -16.63 6.78 -2.36
N ASP A 289 -15.79 6.08 -1.58
CA ASP A 289 -14.40 6.48 -1.32
C ASP A 289 -13.57 6.54 -2.63
N LEU A 290 -13.92 5.69 -3.61
CA LEU A 290 -13.32 5.73 -4.95
C LEU A 290 -13.96 6.79 -5.84
N GLU A 291 -15.19 7.24 -5.57
CA GLU A 291 -15.82 8.34 -6.29
C GLU A 291 -15.23 9.70 -5.91
N ALA A 292 -14.55 9.79 -4.77
CA ALA A 292 -13.81 10.97 -4.35
C ALA A 292 -12.49 11.20 -5.12
N LEU A 293 -12.13 10.31 -6.04
CA LEU A 293 -10.89 10.43 -6.81
C LEU A 293 -10.94 11.62 -7.79
N PRO A 294 -9.79 12.30 -8.05
CA PRO A 294 -9.78 13.60 -8.74
C PRO A 294 -10.31 13.55 -10.17
N THR A 295 -10.04 12.46 -10.90
CA THR A 295 -10.35 12.34 -12.33
C THR A 295 -11.32 11.20 -12.61
N GLU A 296 -12.12 11.32 -13.66
CA GLU A 296 -13.00 10.25 -14.12
C GLU A 296 -12.21 9.00 -14.53
N ALA A 297 -11.03 9.19 -15.14
CA ALA A 297 -10.14 8.09 -15.49
C ALA A 297 -9.67 7.32 -14.25
N ASP A 298 -9.35 8.01 -13.15
CA ASP A 298 -8.96 7.37 -11.88
C ASP A 298 -10.13 6.64 -11.24
N ARG A 299 -11.33 7.23 -11.23
CA ARG A 299 -12.56 6.56 -10.75
C ARG A 299 -12.83 5.27 -11.52
N ALA A 300 -12.76 5.31 -12.85
CA ALA A 300 -12.95 4.13 -13.69
C ALA A 300 -11.90 3.04 -13.42
N LYS A 301 -10.62 3.42 -13.28
CA LYS A 301 -9.53 2.48 -12.95
C LYS A 301 -9.74 1.84 -11.57
N ALA A 302 -10.16 2.63 -10.58
CA ALA A 302 -10.39 2.17 -9.22
C ALA A 302 -11.59 1.21 -9.12
N ARG A 303 -12.70 1.49 -9.81
CA ARG A 303 -13.81 0.52 -9.97
C ARG A 303 -13.32 -0.78 -10.61
N GLY A 304 -12.44 -0.67 -11.60
CA GLY A 304 -11.76 -1.82 -12.19
C GLY A 304 -10.92 -2.63 -11.20
N MET A 305 -10.33 -2.00 -10.16
CA MET A 305 -9.61 -2.73 -9.11
C MET A 305 -10.55 -3.63 -8.32
N ALA A 306 -11.72 -3.12 -7.93
CA ALA A 306 -12.74 -3.90 -7.24
C ALA A 306 -13.24 -5.07 -8.09
N GLN A 307 -13.54 -4.84 -9.38
CA GLN A 307 -13.94 -5.88 -10.36
C GLN A 307 -12.89 -6.97 -10.55
N ARG A 308 -11.60 -6.64 -10.37
CA ARG A 308 -10.50 -7.60 -10.43
C ARG A 308 -10.31 -8.36 -9.12
N ASN A 309 -11.22 -8.35 -8.15
CA ASN A 309 -11.14 -9.27 -7.01
C ASN A 309 -11.98 -10.51 -7.30
N GLY A 310 -11.36 -11.69 -7.15
CA GLY A 310 -12.04 -12.97 -7.36
C GLY A 310 -13.01 -13.34 -6.23
N VAL A 311 -12.87 -12.70 -5.06
CA VAL A 311 -13.69 -12.91 -3.87
C VAL A 311 -14.19 -11.56 -3.34
N MET A 312 -15.49 -11.48 -3.04
CA MET A 312 -16.11 -10.34 -2.36
C MET A 312 -16.56 -10.78 -0.97
N VAL A 313 -16.27 -9.99 0.05
CA VAL A 313 -16.73 -10.18 1.44
C VAL A 313 -17.55 -8.96 1.82
N LEU A 314 -18.87 -9.12 1.83
CA LEU A 314 -19.83 -8.02 1.97
C LEU A 314 -20.48 -8.05 3.36
N GLY A 315 -20.18 -7.06 4.19
CA GLY A 315 -20.89 -6.77 5.44
C GLY A 315 -22.11 -5.89 5.20
N GLY A 316 -22.90 -5.65 6.25
CA GLY A 316 -24.09 -4.80 6.18
C GLY A 316 -23.82 -3.42 5.56
N MET A 317 -24.63 -3.03 4.59
CA MET A 317 -24.45 -1.80 3.79
C MET A 317 -25.78 -1.26 3.27
N ALA A 318 -25.80 0.02 2.88
CA ALA A 318 -27.02 0.70 2.43
C ALA A 318 -27.38 0.35 0.96
N ASP A 319 -28.62 0.62 0.53
CA ASP A 319 -29.08 0.30 -0.84
C ASP A 319 -28.22 0.93 -1.93
N LYS A 320 -27.78 2.17 -1.72
CA LYS A 320 -26.92 2.87 -2.66
C LYS A 320 -25.61 2.09 -2.88
N GLU A 321 -25.02 1.59 -1.80
CA GLU A 321 -23.78 0.81 -1.85
C GLU A 321 -24.00 -0.57 -2.47
N LEU A 322 -25.13 -1.22 -2.17
CA LEU A 322 -25.53 -2.49 -2.78
C LEU A 322 -25.72 -2.34 -4.29
N ALA A 323 -26.32 -1.24 -4.76
CA ALA A 323 -26.51 -0.98 -6.19
C ALA A 323 -25.15 -0.88 -6.90
N ALA A 324 -24.20 -0.13 -6.33
CA ALA A 324 -22.85 -0.01 -6.88
C ALA A 324 -22.09 -1.36 -6.87
N ILE A 325 -22.25 -2.16 -5.82
CA ILE A 325 -21.68 -3.52 -5.78
C ILE A 325 -22.30 -4.44 -6.83
N ASN A 326 -23.61 -4.31 -7.08
CA ASN A 326 -24.32 -5.12 -8.04
C ASN A 326 -23.86 -4.88 -9.50
N GLU A 327 -23.31 -3.70 -9.80
CA GLU A 327 -22.66 -3.40 -11.09
C GLU A 327 -21.30 -4.12 -11.26
N ILE A 328 -20.67 -4.55 -10.16
CA ILE A 328 -19.36 -5.20 -10.12
C ILE A 328 -19.51 -6.72 -10.01
N SER A 329 -20.33 -7.17 -9.07
CA SER A 329 -20.62 -8.58 -8.80
C SER A 329 -22.13 -8.72 -8.61
N PRO A 330 -22.85 -9.30 -9.59
CA PRO A 330 -24.30 -9.40 -9.53
C PRO A 330 -24.78 -10.10 -8.26
N LEU A 331 -25.73 -9.47 -7.57
CA LEU A 331 -26.40 -9.98 -6.38
C LEU A 331 -27.83 -10.39 -6.75
N THR A 332 -28.28 -11.52 -6.22
CA THR A 332 -29.70 -11.86 -6.27
C THR A 332 -30.50 -10.93 -5.35
N ALA A 333 -31.81 -10.78 -5.59
CA ALA A 333 -32.68 -10.01 -4.71
C ALA A 333 -32.63 -10.50 -3.25
N ALA A 334 -32.47 -11.82 -3.03
CA ALA A 334 -32.34 -12.41 -1.70
C ALA A 334 -30.99 -12.06 -1.04
N GLU A 335 -29.89 -12.09 -1.79
CA GLU A 335 -28.57 -11.69 -1.31
C GLU A 335 -28.54 -10.20 -0.92
N ALA A 336 -29.06 -9.34 -1.79
CA ALA A 336 -29.14 -7.90 -1.52
C ALA A 336 -30.00 -7.60 -0.28
N ALA A 337 -31.18 -8.23 -0.17
CA ALA A 337 -32.05 -8.08 1.00
C ALA A 337 -31.36 -8.55 2.29
N MET A 338 -30.59 -9.64 2.24
CA MET A 338 -29.87 -10.17 3.39
C MET A 338 -28.77 -9.23 3.87
N VAL A 339 -27.93 -8.73 2.96
CA VAL A 339 -26.87 -7.78 3.31
C VAL A 339 -27.48 -6.47 3.83
N ARG A 340 -28.57 -5.99 3.22
CA ARG A 340 -29.30 -4.82 3.70
C ARG A 340 -29.82 -5.00 5.13
N ALA A 341 -30.35 -6.18 5.47
CA ALA A 341 -30.85 -6.48 6.80
C ALA A 341 -29.77 -6.46 7.91
N TRP A 342 -28.48 -6.46 7.52
CA TRP A 342 -27.35 -6.35 8.44
C TRP A 342 -26.82 -4.92 8.60
N ALA A 343 -27.30 -3.97 7.80
CA ALA A 343 -26.95 -2.56 7.93
C ALA A 343 -27.46 -1.97 9.26
N ALA A 344 -26.81 -0.90 9.73
CA ALA A 344 -27.29 -0.16 10.88
C ALA A 344 -28.71 0.38 10.62
N PRO A 345 -29.66 0.19 11.55
CA PRO A 345 -30.98 0.78 11.42
C PRO A 345 -30.87 2.31 11.50
N PRO A 346 -31.81 3.04 10.88
CA PRO A 346 -31.83 4.50 10.91
C PRO A 346 -32.18 5.08 12.30
N THR A 347 -32.44 4.25 13.30
CA THR A 347 -32.85 4.64 14.64
C THR A 347 -31.68 4.66 15.62
N TRP A 348 -31.60 5.71 16.44
CA TRP A 348 -30.63 5.82 17.52
C TRP A 348 -30.86 4.74 18.58
N MET A 349 -29.93 3.81 18.72
CA MET A 349 -29.89 2.84 19.80
C MET A 349 -28.56 2.97 20.54
N THR A 350 -28.61 3.40 21.80
CA THR A 350 -27.44 3.55 22.65
C THR A 350 -27.01 2.18 23.21
N GLY A 351 -25.71 1.89 23.17
CA GLY A 351 -25.13 0.70 23.81
C GLY A 351 -25.33 -0.63 23.08
N SER A 352 -26.02 -0.68 21.94
CA SER A 352 -26.19 -1.91 21.16
C SER A 352 -25.05 -2.14 20.18
N THR A 353 -24.53 -3.37 20.11
CA THR A 353 -23.61 -3.80 19.06
C THR A 353 -24.27 -3.66 17.68
N HIS A 354 -23.50 -3.24 16.66
CA HIS A 354 -23.98 -3.15 15.28
C HIS A 354 -24.68 -4.46 14.88
N PRO A 355 -25.91 -4.42 14.32
CA PRO A 355 -26.75 -5.62 14.12
C PRO A 355 -26.13 -6.65 13.18
N GLY A 356 -25.41 -6.17 12.16
CA GLY A 356 -24.64 -7.01 11.25
C GLY A 356 -23.23 -7.36 11.72
N ARG A 357 -22.82 -7.04 12.95
CA ARG A 357 -21.44 -7.27 13.41
C ARG A 357 -21.08 -8.75 13.26
N GLY A 358 -20.01 -9.02 12.53
CA GLY A 358 -19.54 -10.37 12.26
C GLY A 358 -20.37 -11.16 11.23
N ARG A 359 -21.33 -10.54 10.54
CA ARG A 359 -22.11 -11.19 9.48
C ARG A 359 -21.62 -10.72 8.11
N TYR A 360 -21.34 -11.67 7.22
CA TYR A 360 -20.82 -11.38 5.89
C TYR A 360 -21.44 -12.29 4.84
N LEU A 361 -21.57 -11.78 3.62
CA LEU A 361 -21.85 -12.56 2.43
C LEU A 361 -20.55 -12.71 1.64
N ILE A 362 -20.07 -13.94 1.48
CA ILE A 362 -18.88 -14.25 0.69
C ILE A 362 -19.32 -14.65 -0.72
N LYS A 363 -18.92 -13.88 -1.74
CA LYS A 363 -19.13 -14.24 -3.15
C LYS A 363 -17.80 -14.57 -3.82
N SER A 364 -17.84 -15.51 -4.77
CA SER A 364 -16.71 -15.79 -5.66
C SER A 364 -17.21 -15.85 -7.09
N GLY A 365 -16.83 -14.84 -7.88
CA GLY A 365 -17.41 -14.60 -9.21
C GLY A 365 -18.93 -14.47 -9.16
N GLU A 366 -19.61 -15.13 -10.11
CA GLU A 366 -21.08 -15.11 -10.24
C GLU A 366 -21.78 -16.20 -9.41
N ARG A 367 -21.06 -16.94 -8.58
CA ARG A 367 -21.64 -18.01 -7.75
C ARG A 367 -22.60 -17.42 -6.72
N MET A 368 -23.56 -18.23 -6.28
CA MET A 368 -24.38 -17.93 -5.11
C MET A 368 -23.48 -17.63 -3.91
N GLY A 369 -23.79 -16.55 -3.22
CA GLY A 369 -23.05 -16.09 -2.05
C GLY A 369 -23.27 -17.01 -0.87
N LEU A 370 -22.22 -17.19 -0.08
CA LEU A 370 -22.21 -17.94 1.15
C LEU A 370 -22.36 -16.98 2.33
N PRO A 371 -23.51 -16.95 3.02
CA PRO A 371 -23.65 -16.18 4.25
C PRO A 371 -22.87 -16.85 5.39
N VAL A 372 -22.08 -16.06 6.11
CA VAL A 372 -21.28 -16.53 7.25
C VAL A 372 -21.46 -15.61 8.46
N ALA A 373 -21.35 -16.20 9.64
CA ALA A 373 -21.33 -15.48 10.92
C ALA A 373 -20.04 -15.81 11.68
N LEU A 374 -19.21 -14.80 11.93
CA LEU A 374 -17.95 -14.92 12.62
C LEU A 374 -18.16 -15.05 14.13
N SER A 375 -17.67 -16.14 14.70
CA SER A 375 -17.63 -16.37 16.14
C SER A 375 -16.20 -16.30 16.65
N LEU A 376 -15.92 -15.40 17.59
CA LEU A 376 -14.59 -15.20 18.16
C LEU A 376 -14.39 -16.00 19.45
N MET A 377 -13.22 -16.62 19.57
CA MET A 377 -12.73 -17.16 20.84
C MET A 377 -12.41 -16.00 21.81
N PRO A 378 -12.38 -16.23 23.13
CA PRO A 378 -12.03 -15.18 24.10
C PRO A 378 -10.69 -14.48 23.81
N SER A 379 -9.65 -15.24 23.46
CA SER A 379 -8.33 -14.71 23.09
C SER A 379 -8.40 -13.77 21.88
N GLU A 380 -9.22 -14.10 20.89
CA GLU A 380 -9.38 -13.30 19.69
C GLU A 380 -10.16 -12.02 19.92
N ARG A 381 -11.10 -12.02 20.88
CA ARG A 381 -11.81 -10.79 21.26
C ARG A 381 -10.87 -9.78 21.88
N ASP A 382 -9.93 -10.23 22.69
CA ASP A 382 -8.90 -9.36 23.27
C ASP A 382 -7.92 -8.88 22.18
N LEU A 383 -7.41 -9.82 21.37
CA LEU A 383 -6.38 -9.52 20.38
C LEU A 383 -6.88 -8.66 19.22
N TYR A 384 -8.15 -8.82 18.80
CA TYR A 384 -8.72 -8.08 17.68
C TYR A 384 -9.39 -6.78 18.10
N ASN A 385 -9.38 -6.42 19.39
CA ASN A 385 -9.99 -5.20 19.89
C ASN A 385 -9.24 -3.95 19.39
N THR A 386 -9.96 -3.09 18.68
CA THR A 386 -9.47 -1.80 18.16
C THR A 386 -9.85 -0.61 19.05
N ASP A 387 -10.83 -0.78 19.96
CA ASP A 387 -11.40 0.28 20.80
C ASP A 387 -10.67 0.44 22.14
N THR A 388 -9.33 0.51 22.11
CA THR A 388 -8.52 0.59 23.33
C THR A 388 -8.60 1.96 24.02
N ALA A 389 -8.91 3.02 23.27
CA ALA A 389 -9.05 4.39 23.80
C ALA A 389 -10.20 4.54 24.81
N TRP A 390 -11.20 3.66 24.76
CA TRP A 390 -12.38 3.67 25.62
C TRP A 390 -12.24 2.73 26.83
N GLN A 391 -11.10 2.04 26.98
CA GLN A 391 -10.83 1.24 28.16
C GLN A 391 -10.46 2.16 29.33
N PRO A 392 -11.04 1.97 30.53
CA PRO A 392 -10.67 2.76 31.69
C PRO A 392 -9.17 2.58 31.96
N ARG A 393 -8.42 3.69 32.01
CA ARG A 393 -7.01 3.68 32.41
C ARG A 393 -6.96 3.13 33.84
N THR A 394 -6.58 1.88 34.02
CA THR A 394 -6.28 1.33 35.33
C THR A 394 -5.01 2.00 35.83
N GLY A 395 -5.18 3.02 36.66
CA GLY A 395 -4.07 3.72 37.32
C GLY A 395 -3.19 2.72 38.05
N HIS A 396 -1.89 2.74 37.76
CA HIS A 396 -0.90 2.16 38.65
C HIS A 396 -0.83 3.06 39.89
N ALA A 397 -1.20 2.49 41.04
CA ALA A 397 -0.90 3.03 42.36
C ALA A 397 0.48 2.54 42.81
#